data_AF-A0A2L2WW61-F1
#
_entry.id   AF-A0A2L2WW61-F1
#
_cell.length_a   1.000
_cell.length_b   1.000
_cell.length_c   1.000
_cell.angle_alpha   90.00
_cell.angle_beta   90.00
_cell.angle_gamma   90.00
#
_symmetry.space_group_name_H-M   'P 1'
#
loop_
_entity.id
_entity.type
_entity.pdbx_description
1 polymer ?
#
loop_
_entity_poly.entity_id
_entity_poly.type
_entity_poly.pdbx_seq_one_letter_code
_entity_poly.pdbx_strand_id
1 'polypeptide(L)'
;MPTIVTGEDISQPKDLQENTFGTATGQSDETVQNRVEEKFTPTHRTIATLSITNHTVPIVIFIGPASSGKSMILVRLAKYLRDQGYTIKTDPTFLNTYKYHNDCKEFKEKLDTTTALSGTVEYLLVSIYNKSGEEVAKLLEAPGEDFYTTDPQKIKEGVNDSVKPYLSAIMTSSNPKIYVTLTDLDSPISFRENVEYRKGYTRRFLEHFYPCIDIKRDRIILLYNKIDKTMLGNIHGCTNLKGARKDAELNYPQLFGSMKVTGLGGFLTYDNFAFKTFCTGKYSEDVDDFGNKNQPYHVSSDVYPRELWKEITRKF
;
A
#
# COMPACT_ATOMS: atom_id res chain seq x y z
N MET A 1 0.59 -23.36 -52.23
CA MET A 1 1.01 -22.42 -53.29
C MET A 1 -0.11 -22.35 -54.33
N PRO A 2 -0.32 -21.22 -55.03
CA PRO A 2 -0.47 -19.85 -54.54
C PRO A 2 -1.67 -19.14 -55.24
N THR A 3 -2.02 -17.92 -54.80
CA THR A 3 -2.34 -16.82 -55.72
C THR A 3 -1.93 -15.50 -55.04
N ILE A 4 -1.10 -14.75 -55.75
CA ILE A 4 -0.57 -13.40 -55.49
C ILE A 4 -1.33 -12.44 -56.41
N VAL A 5 -1.33 -11.14 -56.06
CA VAL A 5 -1.18 -9.93 -56.92
C VAL A 5 -1.72 -8.73 -56.10
N THR A 6 -1.19 -7.51 -56.03
CA THR A 6 0.09 -6.77 -56.28
C THR A 6 -0.21 -5.32 -55.81
N GLY A 7 0.81 -4.49 -55.53
CA GLY A 7 0.60 -3.04 -55.47
C GLY A 7 1.71 -2.22 -54.81
N GLU A 8 2.70 -1.83 -55.62
CA GLU A 8 3.65 -0.70 -55.50
C GLU A 8 2.89 0.65 -55.27
N ASP A 9 3.42 1.81 -54.83
CA ASP A 9 4.72 2.45 -55.09
C ASP A 9 4.89 3.78 -54.29
N ILE A 10 6.16 4.13 -53.99
CA ILE A 10 6.88 5.43 -54.16
C ILE A 10 6.50 6.78 -53.43
N SER A 11 7.48 7.21 -52.60
CA SER A 11 8.17 8.52 -52.42
C SER A 11 7.48 9.86 -52.02
N GLN A 12 8.23 10.59 -51.16
CA GLN A 12 8.08 12.02 -50.76
C GLN A 12 8.48 13.03 -51.87
N PRO A 13 8.21 14.35 -51.74
CA PRO A 13 9.22 15.28 -51.17
C PRO A 13 8.75 16.62 -50.49
N LYS A 14 9.63 17.15 -49.61
CA LYS A 14 10.15 18.53 -49.34
C LYS A 14 9.35 19.87 -49.39
N ASP A 15 9.70 20.69 -48.37
CA ASP A 15 10.09 22.13 -48.33
C ASP A 15 9.11 23.33 -48.37
N LEU A 16 9.32 24.20 -47.35
CA LEU A 16 9.48 25.69 -47.32
C LEU A 16 8.35 26.70 -47.66
N GLN A 17 8.24 27.66 -46.71
CA GLN A 17 8.12 29.13 -46.84
C GLN A 17 6.80 29.90 -46.66
N GLU A 18 6.96 30.90 -45.78
CA GLU A 18 6.29 32.19 -45.53
C GLU A 18 5.26 32.74 -46.53
N ASN A 19 4.25 33.42 -45.98
CA ASN A 19 3.72 34.62 -46.63
C ASN A 19 3.17 35.64 -45.60
N THR A 20 3.53 36.89 -45.85
CA THR A 20 3.26 38.11 -45.07
C THR A 20 2.39 39.05 -45.92
N PHE A 21 1.31 39.63 -45.40
CA PHE A 21 0.62 40.85 -45.89
C PHE A 21 -0.43 41.26 -44.82
N GLY A 22 -0.67 42.52 -44.41
CA GLY A 22 -0.14 43.84 -44.76
C GLY A 22 -0.73 44.96 -43.86
N THR A 23 -0.03 46.10 -43.82
CA THR A 23 -0.48 47.51 -43.71
C THR A 23 -1.54 48.02 -42.69
N ALA A 24 -1.03 48.76 -41.70
CA ALA A 24 -1.21 50.22 -41.44
C ALA A 24 -2.44 50.83 -40.70
N THR A 25 -2.07 51.69 -39.74
CA THR A 25 -2.74 52.87 -39.11
C THR A 25 -3.64 52.70 -37.88
N GLY A 26 -3.34 53.48 -36.83
CA GLY A 26 -4.26 53.81 -35.73
C GLY A 26 -3.64 53.74 -34.33
N GLN A 27 -3.21 54.88 -33.78
CA GLN A 27 -2.96 55.05 -32.34
C GLN A 27 -4.28 55.05 -31.57
N SER A 28 -4.36 54.27 -30.49
CA SER A 28 -5.11 54.64 -29.28
C SER A 28 -4.57 53.86 -28.09
N ASP A 29 -4.11 54.61 -27.09
CA ASP A 29 -3.69 54.14 -25.78
C ASP A 29 -4.76 53.29 -25.12
N GLU A 30 -4.41 52.05 -24.75
CA GLU A 30 -5.06 51.36 -23.63
C GLU A 30 -4.06 50.42 -22.95
N THR A 31 -3.98 50.57 -21.63
CA THR A 31 -3.02 49.97 -20.72
C THR A 31 -3.32 48.49 -20.56
N VAL A 32 -2.57 47.62 -21.22
CA VAL A 32 -2.54 46.19 -20.91
C VAL A 32 -1.28 45.90 -20.11
N GLN A 33 -1.45 45.69 -18.79
CA GLN A 33 -0.44 45.10 -17.94
C GLN A 33 -0.07 43.71 -18.51
N ASN A 34 1.05 43.66 -19.24
CA ASN A 34 1.73 42.41 -19.53
C ASN A 34 2.24 41.82 -18.20
N ARG A 35 1.39 41.03 -17.55
CA ARG A 35 1.82 40.06 -16.54
C ARG A 35 2.63 39.02 -17.31
N VAL A 36 3.95 39.19 -17.30
CA VAL A 36 4.87 38.14 -17.72
C VAL A 36 4.55 36.94 -16.83
N GLU A 37 3.91 35.94 -17.40
CA GLU A 37 3.92 34.60 -16.81
C GLU A 37 5.38 34.18 -16.80
N GLU A 38 6.03 34.33 -15.65
CA GLU A 38 7.28 33.63 -15.38
C GLU A 38 6.98 32.14 -15.53
N LYS A 39 7.35 31.61 -16.70
CA LYS A 39 7.48 30.18 -16.92
C LYS A 39 8.38 29.65 -15.81
N PHE A 40 7.77 28.94 -14.87
CA PHE A 40 8.47 28.22 -13.82
C PHE A 40 9.38 27.17 -14.47
N THR A 41 10.63 27.52 -14.74
CA THR A 41 11.69 26.56 -15.06
C THR A 41 12.12 25.94 -13.73
N PRO A 42 11.92 24.64 -13.49
CA PRO A 42 12.36 24.02 -12.25
C PRO A 42 13.88 23.86 -12.29
N THR A 43 14.61 24.89 -11.84
CA THR A 43 16.07 24.90 -11.76
C THR A 43 16.64 24.35 -10.46
N HIS A 44 15.81 23.80 -9.57
CA HIS A 44 16.28 22.99 -8.44
C HIS A 44 15.54 21.67 -8.39
N ARG A 45 16.25 20.55 -8.60
CA ARG A 45 15.76 19.24 -8.16
C ARG A 45 15.66 19.30 -6.64
N THR A 46 14.45 19.44 -6.10
CA THR A 46 14.21 19.25 -4.67
C THR A 46 14.66 17.83 -4.33
N ILE A 47 15.70 17.71 -3.52
CA ILE A 47 16.12 16.41 -3.00
C ILE A 47 15.01 15.94 -2.05
N ALA A 48 14.31 14.89 -2.46
CA ALA A 48 13.31 14.21 -1.64
C ALA A 48 13.96 13.81 -0.30
N THR A 49 13.55 14.48 0.76
CA THR A 49 14.06 14.28 2.12
C THR A 49 12.94 13.68 2.95
N LEU A 50 13.22 12.51 3.53
CA LEU A 50 12.30 11.80 4.41
C LEU A 50 12.53 12.23 5.86
N SER A 51 11.47 12.53 6.58
CA SER A 51 11.53 12.92 7.99
C SER A 51 10.45 12.18 8.78
N ILE A 52 10.85 11.37 9.75
CA ILE A 52 9.88 10.72 10.65
C ILE A 52 9.82 11.56 11.92
N THR A 53 8.66 12.15 12.18
CA THR A 53 8.43 12.86 13.44
C THR A 53 7.98 11.89 14.53
N ASN A 54 8.19 12.26 15.80
CA ASN A 54 7.84 11.47 16.99
C ASN A 54 8.27 9.99 16.95
N HIS A 55 9.44 9.71 17.53
CA HIS A 55 10.08 8.41 17.48
C HIS A 55 9.62 7.40 18.55
N THR A 56 8.73 7.79 19.46
CA THR A 56 8.32 6.93 20.59
C THR A 56 7.14 6.02 20.25
N VAL A 57 6.37 6.36 19.21
CA VAL A 57 5.20 5.60 18.77
C VAL A 57 5.57 4.57 17.71
N PRO A 58 4.89 3.41 17.66
CA PRO A 58 5.17 2.39 16.66
C PRO A 58 4.78 2.84 15.25
N ILE A 59 5.57 2.39 14.26
CA ILE A 59 5.20 2.44 12.84
C ILE A 59 4.71 1.05 12.42
N VAL A 60 3.45 0.99 11.97
CA VAL A 60 2.81 -0.22 11.46
C VAL A 60 3.02 -0.31 9.95
N ILE A 61 3.60 -1.41 9.51
CA ILE A 61 3.96 -1.67 8.11
C ILE A 61 3.13 -2.85 7.63
N PHE A 62 2.15 -2.59 6.75
CA PHE A 62 1.38 -3.66 6.10
C PHE A 62 2.20 -4.25 4.95
N ILE A 63 2.75 -5.44 5.13
CA ILE A 63 3.58 -6.11 4.13
C ILE A 63 2.70 -7.08 3.34
N GLY A 64 2.57 -6.86 2.04
CA GLY A 64 1.87 -7.78 1.16
C GLY A 64 1.88 -7.31 -0.29
N PRO A 65 1.74 -8.25 -1.25
CA PRO A 65 1.78 -7.96 -2.68
C PRO A 65 0.64 -7.04 -3.13
N ALA A 66 0.65 -6.62 -4.40
CA ALA A 66 -0.48 -5.91 -4.99
C ALA A 66 -1.79 -6.71 -4.81
N SER A 67 -2.91 -6.02 -4.59
CA SER A 67 -4.23 -6.64 -4.37
C SER A 67 -4.38 -7.54 -3.13
N SER A 68 -3.40 -7.54 -2.21
CA SER A 68 -3.50 -8.25 -0.93
C SER A 68 -4.48 -7.62 0.07
N GLY A 69 -4.96 -6.40 -0.20
CA GLY A 69 -5.98 -5.72 0.60
C GLY A 69 -5.45 -4.76 1.67
N LYS A 70 -4.16 -4.39 1.63
CA LYS A 70 -3.54 -3.42 2.55
C LYS A 70 -4.35 -2.12 2.72
N SER A 71 -4.65 -1.45 1.61
CA SER A 71 -5.39 -0.19 1.61
C SER A 71 -6.78 -0.35 2.23
N MET A 72 -7.46 -1.47 1.94
CA MET A 72 -8.77 -1.76 2.52
C MET A 72 -8.71 -2.16 4.00
N ILE A 73 -7.62 -2.79 4.46
CA ILE A 73 -7.37 -2.99 5.90
C ILE A 73 -7.23 -1.64 6.58
N LEU A 74 -6.45 -0.72 6.02
CA LEU A 74 -6.27 0.63 6.55
C LEU A 74 -7.62 1.37 6.60
N VAL A 75 -8.39 1.40 5.51
CA VAL A 75 -9.74 2.01 5.48
C VAL A 75 -10.65 1.37 6.54
N ARG A 76 -10.69 0.04 6.63
CA ARG A 76 -11.55 -0.66 7.60
C ARG A 76 -11.15 -0.36 9.05
N LEU A 77 -9.85 -0.35 9.32
CA LEU A 77 -9.29 0.00 10.63
C LEU A 77 -9.57 1.46 10.96
N ALA A 78 -9.41 2.37 9.99
CA ALA A 78 -9.65 3.79 10.18
C ALA A 78 -11.10 4.09 10.56
N LYS A 79 -12.07 3.47 9.88
CA LYS A 79 -13.50 3.58 10.23
C LYS A 79 -13.75 3.14 11.67
N TYR A 80 -13.28 1.95 12.04
CA TYR A 80 -13.40 1.44 13.41
C TYR A 80 -12.78 2.40 14.44
N LEU A 81 -11.57 2.90 14.19
CA LEU A 81 -10.87 3.78 15.12
C LEU A 81 -11.59 5.12 15.31
N ARG A 82 -12.18 5.70 14.26
CA ARG A 82 -13.01 6.90 14.39
C ARG A 82 -14.24 6.64 15.27
N ASP A 83 -14.90 5.50 15.09
CA ASP A 83 -16.05 5.11 15.93
C ASP A 83 -15.65 4.91 17.40
N GLN A 84 -14.39 4.52 17.65
CA GLN A 84 -13.82 4.44 19.00
C GLN A 84 -13.32 5.80 19.55
N GLY A 85 -13.40 6.88 18.76
CA GLY A 85 -13.02 8.24 19.13
C GLY A 85 -11.55 8.59 18.91
N TYR A 86 -10.83 7.85 18.08
CA TYR A 86 -9.49 8.24 17.62
C TYR A 86 -9.58 9.24 16.48
N THR A 87 -8.55 10.07 16.36
CA THR A 87 -8.35 10.96 15.21
C THR A 87 -7.28 10.40 14.28
N ILE A 88 -7.51 10.50 12.97
CA ILE A 88 -6.64 9.93 11.93
C ILE A 88 -6.24 11.06 10.98
N LYS A 89 -4.94 11.24 10.78
CA LYS A 89 -4.39 12.29 9.92
C LYS A 89 -3.23 11.74 9.10
N THR A 90 -3.10 12.15 7.85
CA THR A 90 -1.85 11.98 7.10
C THR A 90 -0.77 12.88 7.70
N ASP A 91 0.49 12.44 7.67
CA ASP A 91 1.64 13.22 8.09
C ASP A 91 2.28 13.93 6.88
N PRO A 92 1.93 15.19 6.58
CA PRO A 92 2.51 15.92 5.45
C PRO A 92 4.00 16.21 5.61
N THR A 93 4.57 16.03 6.82
CA THR A 93 5.99 16.30 7.08
C THR A 93 6.89 15.13 6.71
N PHE A 94 6.31 13.96 6.42
CA PHE A 94 7.06 12.75 6.11
C PHE A 94 7.94 12.88 4.88
N LEU A 95 7.46 13.60 3.86
CA LEU A 95 8.19 13.80 2.61
C LEU A 95 7.94 15.20 2.05
N ASN A 96 9.02 15.92 1.77
CA ASN A 96 9.01 17.31 1.31
C ASN A 96 8.79 17.47 -0.22
N THR A 97 7.81 16.77 -0.80
CA THR A 97 7.48 16.91 -2.23
C THR A 97 6.06 17.41 -2.43
N TYR A 98 5.86 18.24 -3.46
CA TYR A 98 4.52 18.76 -3.81
C TYR A 98 3.52 17.64 -4.08
N LYS A 99 3.95 16.58 -4.77
CA LYS A 99 3.14 15.39 -5.04
C LYS A 99 2.66 14.73 -3.74
N TYR A 100 3.56 14.50 -2.79
CA TYR A 100 3.21 13.89 -1.51
C TYR A 100 2.19 14.71 -0.70
N HIS A 101 2.35 16.03 -0.69
CA HIS A 101 1.39 16.92 -0.03
C HIS A 101 0.00 16.86 -0.66
N ASN A 102 -0.09 16.68 -1.98
CA ASN A 102 -1.37 16.47 -2.66
C ASN A 102 -1.96 15.09 -2.34
N ASP A 103 -1.13 14.03 -2.37
CA ASP A 103 -1.55 12.68 -2.00
C ASP A 103 -2.13 12.65 -0.56
N CYS A 104 -1.52 13.41 0.37
CA CYS A 104 -2.02 13.59 1.74
C CYS A 104 -3.42 14.24 1.80
N LYS A 105 -3.67 15.27 0.98
CA LYS A 105 -4.97 15.96 0.91
C LYS A 105 -6.05 15.03 0.36
N GLU A 106 -5.77 14.35 -0.74
CA GLU A 106 -6.71 13.41 -1.38
C GLU A 106 -7.01 12.19 -0.49
N PHE A 107 -6.01 11.69 0.24
CA PHE A 107 -6.19 10.52 1.08
C PHE A 107 -7.20 10.74 2.21
N LYS A 108 -7.29 11.98 2.72
CA LYS A 108 -8.30 12.34 3.72
C LYS A 108 -9.71 12.06 3.22
N GLU A 109 -9.99 12.36 1.95
CA GLU A 109 -11.28 12.09 1.30
C GLU A 109 -11.47 10.58 1.07
N LYS A 110 -10.41 9.88 0.65
CA LYS A 110 -10.39 8.43 0.43
C LYS A 110 -10.71 7.62 1.69
N LEU A 111 -10.38 8.10 2.89
CA LEU A 111 -10.68 7.37 4.13
C LEU A 111 -12.18 7.31 4.48
N ASP A 112 -13.02 8.14 3.86
CA ASP A 112 -14.48 8.15 4.07
C ASP A 112 -15.23 7.39 2.96
N THR A 113 -14.51 6.76 2.02
CA THR A 113 -15.11 6.06 0.88
C THR A 113 -16.05 4.92 1.28
N THR A 114 -17.11 4.71 0.49
CA THR A 114 -17.99 3.54 0.50
C THR A 114 -17.65 2.53 -0.61
N THR A 115 -16.71 2.86 -1.49
CA THR A 115 -16.22 2.02 -2.59
C THR A 115 -14.79 1.55 -2.33
N ALA A 116 -14.39 0.45 -2.96
CA ALA A 116 -13.00 0.00 -2.90
C ALA A 116 -12.06 1.08 -3.45
N LEU A 117 -10.93 1.33 -2.78
CA LEU A 117 -9.93 2.28 -3.29
C LEU A 117 -9.29 1.73 -4.57
N SER A 118 -9.37 2.52 -5.64
CA SER A 118 -8.67 2.28 -6.90
C SER A 118 -7.43 3.18 -6.99
N GLY A 119 -6.35 2.65 -7.55
CA GLY A 119 -5.15 3.44 -7.90
C GLY A 119 -4.01 3.43 -6.89
N THR A 120 -2.88 3.94 -7.36
CA THR A 120 -1.55 3.86 -6.73
C THR A 120 -1.26 5.15 -5.95
N VAL A 121 -1.53 5.16 -4.64
CA VAL A 121 -0.84 6.10 -3.74
C VAL A 121 0.63 5.69 -3.68
N GLU A 122 1.55 6.64 -3.83
CA GLU A 122 2.99 6.32 -3.89
C GLU A 122 3.49 5.77 -2.57
N TYR A 123 3.18 6.43 -1.46
CA TYR A 123 3.14 5.91 -0.10
C TYR A 123 2.70 7.06 0.81
N LEU A 124 2.07 6.76 1.95
CA LEU A 124 1.61 7.75 2.93
C LEU A 124 1.87 7.25 4.35
N LEU A 125 2.20 8.17 5.25
CA LEU A 125 2.29 7.88 6.67
C LEU A 125 1.07 8.51 7.35
N VAL A 126 0.32 7.68 8.08
CA VAL A 126 -0.95 8.07 8.68
C VAL A 126 -0.83 7.98 10.20
N SER A 127 -0.84 9.13 10.87
CA SER A 127 -0.80 9.25 12.32
C SER A 127 -2.17 9.02 12.94
N ILE A 128 -2.18 8.23 14.01
CA ILE A 128 -3.35 7.92 14.84
C ILE A 128 -3.18 8.62 16.19
N TYR A 129 -4.18 9.40 16.57
CA TYR A 129 -4.24 10.12 17.84
C TYR A 129 -5.39 9.61 18.70
N ASN A 130 -5.14 9.42 19.99
CA ASN A 130 -6.18 9.03 20.94
C ASN A 130 -7.08 10.23 21.31
N LYS A 131 -8.04 10.00 22.23
CA LYS A 131 -8.99 11.02 22.70
C LYS A 131 -8.33 12.20 23.43
N SER A 132 -7.17 11.99 24.04
CA SER A 132 -6.36 13.06 24.68
C SER A 132 -5.53 13.85 23.68
N GLY A 133 -5.53 13.48 22.40
CA GLY A 133 -4.73 14.13 21.36
C GLY A 133 -3.28 13.65 21.28
N GLU A 134 -2.94 12.59 22.00
CA GLU A 134 -1.60 11.99 21.96
C GLU A 134 -1.51 11.07 20.74
N GLU A 135 -0.41 11.18 19.98
CA GLU A 135 -0.12 10.25 18.91
C GLU A 135 0.21 8.87 19.51
N VAL A 136 -0.41 7.80 19.01
CA VAL A 136 -0.27 6.44 19.57
C VAL A 136 0.27 5.43 18.58
N ALA A 137 0.18 5.69 17.27
CA ALA A 137 0.74 4.86 16.22
C ALA A 137 0.82 5.64 14.90
N LYS A 138 1.67 5.19 13.99
CA LYS A 138 1.71 5.59 12.59
C LYS A 138 1.45 4.38 11.71
N LEU A 139 0.62 4.50 10.67
CA LEU A 139 0.33 3.44 9.71
C LEU A 139 0.95 3.81 8.36
N LEU A 140 1.72 2.92 7.76
CA LEU A 140 2.26 3.08 6.41
C LEU A 140 1.27 2.52 5.39
N GLU A 141 0.75 3.38 4.51
CA GLU A 141 0.12 2.98 3.25
C GLU A 141 1.18 2.98 2.17
N ALA A 142 1.35 1.87 1.45
CA ALA A 142 2.37 1.73 0.43
C ALA A 142 1.94 0.75 -0.68
N PRO A 143 2.43 0.92 -1.93
CA PRO A 143 2.22 0.02 -3.04
C PRO A 143 2.59 -1.41 -2.68
N GLY A 144 1.81 -2.38 -3.17
CA GLY A 144 2.11 -3.78 -2.90
C GLY A 144 3.37 -4.26 -3.59
N GLU A 145 3.68 -3.68 -4.73
CA GLU A 145 4.83 -3.97 -5.57
C GLU A 145 6.14 -3.64 -4.89
N ASP A 146 6.15 -2.71 -3.94
CA ASP A 146 7.32 -2.40 -3.13
C ASP A 146 7.63 -3.52 -2.12
N PHE A 147 6.62 -4.31 -1.74
CA PHE A 147 6.78 -5.47 -0.86
C PHE A 147 6.96 -6.77 -1.62
N TYR A 148 6.24 -6.97 -2.73
CA TYR A 148 6.44 -8.08 -3.66
C TYR A 148 5.65 -7.84 -4.94
N THR A 149 6.31 -8.01 -6.08
CA THR A 149 5.69 -7.95 -7.40
C THR A 149 5.74 -9.30 -8.09
N THR A 150 4.68 -9.61 -8.83
CA THR A 150 4.57 -10.77 -9.72
C THR A 150 4.72 -10.37 -11.19
N ASP A 151 4.84 -9.07 -11.47
CA ASP A 151 5.05 -8.52 -12.80
C ASP A 151 6.42 -8.99 -13.34
N PRO A 152 6.47 -9.74 -14.46
CA PRO A 152 7.71 -10.27 -15.00
C PRO A 152 8.75 -9.22 -15.37
N GLN A 153 8.34 -8.02 -15.82
CA GLN A 153 9.29 -6.94 -16.14
C GLN A 153 9.90 -6.37 -14.87
N LYS A 154 9.07 -6.06 -13.87
CA LYS A 154 9.57 -5.56 -12.58
C LYS A 154 10.45 -6.59 -11.85
N ILE A 155 10.15 -7.88 -12.00
CA ILE A 155 11.03 -8.95 -11.50
C ILE A 155 12.40 -8.90 -12.20
N LYS A 156 12.44 -8.79 -13.52
CA LYS A 156 13.70 -8.67 -14.28
C LYS A 156 14.50 -7.41 -13.91
N GLU A 157 13.82 -6.34 -13.55
CA GLU A 157 14.42 -5.09 -13.06
C GLU A 157 14.95 -5.19 -11.61
N GLY A 158 14.79 -6.33 -10.93
CA GLY A 158 15.29 -6.52 -9.57
C GLY A 158 14.45 -5.83 -8.49
N VAL A 159 13.18 -5.51 -8.77
CA VAL A 159 12.29 -4.89 -7.77
C VAL A 159 12.12 -5.81 -6.55
N ASN A 160 12.07 -7.13 -6.77
CA ASN A 160 12.01 -8.13 -5.69
C ASN A 160 13.33 -8.38 -4.97
N ASP A 161 14.44 -7.78 -5.42
CA ASP A 161 15.77 -7.94 -4.82
C ASP A 161 16.25 -6.65 -4.11
N SER A 162 15.46 -5.58 -4.16
CA SER A 162 15.79 -4.28 -3.55
C SER A 162 14.70 -3.79 -2.61
N VAL A 163 15.09 -3.00 -1.60
CA VAL A 163 14.18 -2.31 -0.68
C VAL A 163 14.13 -0.83 -1.07
N LYS A 164 12.92 -0.26 -1.19
CA LYS A 164 12.76 1.16 -1.55
C LYS A 164 13.39 2.06 -0.47
N PRO A 165 13.97 3.22 -0.86
CA PRO A 165 14.61 4.13 0.10
C PRO A 165 13.72 4.53 1.29
N TYR A 166 12.42 4.76 1.07
CA TYR A 166 11.50 5.11 2.15
C TYR A 166 11.25 3.98 3.14
N LEU A 167 11.18 2.72 2.66
CA LEU A 167 11.10 1.55 3.52
C LEU A 167 12.39 1.39 4.33
N SER A 168 13.55 1.56 3.69
CA SER A 168 14.84 1.52 4.38
C SER A 168 14.93 2.58 5.49
N ALA A 169 14.51 3.82 5.22
CA ALA A 169 14.46 4.89 6.21
C ALA A 169 13.53 4.56 7.40
N ILE A 170 12.35 3.99 7.13
CA ILE A 170 11.43 3.54 8.18
C ILE A 170 12.04 2.39 8.98
N MET A 171 12.56 1.35 8.33
CA MET A 171 13.10 0.14 8.97
C MET A 171 14.30 0.47 9.87
N THR A 172 15.14 1.42 9.46
CA THR A 172 16.33 1.85 10.21
C THR A 172 16.05 2.95 11.24
N SER A 173 14.84 3.54 11.26
CA SER A 173 14.46 4.54 12.26
C SER A 173 14.47 3.98 13.70
N SER A 174 14.49 4.86 14.70
CA SER A 174 14.47 4.47 16.12
C SER A 174 13.09 4.01 16.60
N ASN A 175 12.02 4.30 15.86
CA ASN A 175 10.66 3.87 16.19
C ASN A 175 10.58 2.36 16.39
N PRO A 176 9.71 1.86 17.29
CA PRO A 176 9.25 0.47 17.26
C PRO A 176 8.54 0.17 15.94
N LYS A 177 8.75 -1.02 15.37
CA LYS A 177 8.09 -1.45 14.12
C LYS A 177 7.09 -2.54 14.41
N ILE A 178 5.94 -2.47 13.74
CA ILE A 178 4.96 -3.55 13.75
C ILE A 178 4.78 -4.02 12.32
N TYR A 179 5.41 -5.15 12.01
CA TYR A 179 5.34 -5.78 10.71
C TYR A 179 4.07 -6.63 10.62
N VAL A 180 3.06 -6.11 9.92
CA VAL A 180 1.82 -6.82 9.66
C VAL A 180 1.94 -7.52 8.31
N THR A 181 2.41 -8.77 8.32
CA THR A 181 2.67 -9.57 7.12
C THR A 181 1.41 -10.32 6.72
N LEU A 182 0.87 -10.00 5.54
CA LEU A 182 -0.38 -10.57 5.04
C LEU A 182 -0.15 -11.95 4.45
N THR A 183 -0.82 -12.98 4.97
CA THR A 183 -0.91 -14.29 4.32
C THR A 183 -2.08 -14.27 3.34
N ASP A 184 -1.93 -13.54 2.24
CA ASP A 184 -2.96 -13.34 1.22
C ASP A 184 -2.97 -14.52 0.24
N LEU A 185 -3.95 -15.41 0.38
CA LEU A 185 -4.10 -16.59 -0.47
C LEU A 185 -5.04 -16.35 -1.66
N ASP A 186 -5.98 -15.43 -1.53
CA ASP A 186 -7.14 -15.29 -2.42
C ASP A 186 -7.19 -13.91 -3.11
N SER A 187 -6.02 -13.34 -3.48
CA SER A 187 -5.92 -12.23 -4.44
C SER A 187 -6.18 -12.69 -5.88
N PRO A 188 -6.31 -11.76 -6.86
CA PRO A 188 -6.53 -12.13 -8.26
C PRO A 188 -5.47 -13.10 -8.82
N ILE A 189 -4.25 -13.06 -8.30
CA ILE A 189 -3.16 -13.99 -8.67
C ILE A 189 -3.34 -15.35 -8.00
N SER A 190 -4.16 -15.42 -6.94
CA SER A 190 -4.37 -16.59 -6.09
C SER A 190 -3.05 -17.20 -5.66
N PHE A 191 -2.42 -16.62 -4.65
CA PHE A 191 -1.21 -17.20 -4.07
C PHE A 191 -1.47 -18.61 -3.52
N ARG A 192 -2.72 -19.01 -3.25
CA ARG A 192 -3.11 -20.39 -2.95
C ARG A 192 -2.71 -21.36 -4.05
N GLU A 193 -2.97 -21.00 -5.30
CA GLU A 193 -2.69 -21.86 -6.46
C GLU A 193 -1.31 -21.59 -7.08
N ASN A 194 -0.76 -20.38 -6.91
CA ASN A 194 0.56 -20.01 -7.43
C ASN A 194 1.67 -20.18 -6.38
N VAL A 195 2.10 -21.43 -6.18
CA VAL A 195 3.12 -21.82 -5.19
C VAL A 195 4.44 -21.06 -5.36
N GLU A 196 4.89 -20.83 -6.60
CA GLU A 196 6.16 -20.15 -6.84
C GLU A 196 6.12 -18.66 -6.46
N TYR A 197 5.02 -17.96 -6.75
CA TYR A 197 4.83 -16.60 -6.25
C TYR A 197 4.70 -16.56 -4.72
N ARG A 198 4.05 -17.56 -4.12
CA ARG A 198 3.93 -17.68 -2.66
C ARG A 198 5.27 -17.89 -1.97
N LYS A 199 6.12 -18.77 -2.51
CA LYS A 199 7.49 -18.98 -2.03
C LYS A 199 8.35 -17.74 -2.25
N GLY A 200 8.24 -17.10 -3.41
CA GLY A 200 8.97 -15.86 -3.72
C GLY A 200 8.64 -14.72 -2.75
N TYR A 201 7.36 -14.52 -2.45
CA TYR A 201 6.91 -13.53 -1.46
C TYR A 201 7.46 -13.86 -0.07
N THR A 202 7.35 -15.12 0.35
CA THR A 202 7.87 -15.60 1.64
C THR A 202 9.38 -15.36 1.75
N ARG A 203 10.13 -15.74 0.72
CA ARG A 203 11.57 -15.57 0.63
C ARG A 203 11.95 -14.09 0.73
N ARG A 204 11.28 -13.21 -0.03
CA ARG A 204 11.55 -11.76 0.03
C ARG A 204 11.33 -11.18 1.43
N PHE A 205 10.26 -11.59 2.13
CA PHE A 205 10.07 -11.17 3.52
C PHE A 205 11.23 -11.61 4.43
N LEU A 206 11.61 -12.90 4.35
CA LEU A 206 12.65 -13.49 5.18
C LEU A 206 14.05 -12.97 4.87
N GLU A 207 14.34 -12.57 3.63
CA GLU A 207 15.65 -12.08 3.20
C GLU A 207 15.82 -10.57 3.45
N HIS A 208 14.76 -9.77 3.31
CA HIS A 208 14.89 -8.30 3.30
C HIS A 208 14.25 -7.60 4.50
N PHE A 209 13.22 -8.17 5.11
CA PHE A 209 12.48 -7.51 6.19
C PHE A 209 12.75 -8.16 7.54
N TYR A 210 12.66 -9.49 7.61
CA TYR A 210 12.88 -10.26 8.84
C TYR A 210 14.26 -10.00 9.49
N PRO A 211 15.38 -9.88 8.76
CA PRO A 211 16.69 -9.65 9.38
C PRO A 211 16.83 -8.27 10.04
N CYS A 212 15.94 -7.32 9.72
CA CYS A 212 15.94 -5.98 10.29
C CYS A 212 15.08 -5.86 11.55
N ILE A 213 14.43 -6.95 11.98
CA ILE A 213 13.51 -6.95 13.13
C ILE A 213 14.30 -7.09 14.43
N ASP A 214 14.20 -6.09 15.30
CA ASP A 214 14.69 -6.20 16.67
C ASP A 214 13.61 -6.84 17.55
N ILE A 215 13.78 -8.10 17.93
CA ILE A 215 12.79 -8.86 18.71
C ILE A 215 12.46 -8.25 20.09
N LYS A 216 13.26 -7.31 20.59
CA LYS A 216 13.01 -6.62 21.86
C LYS A 216 12.14 -5.38 21.70
N ARG A 217 12.09 -4.80 20.50
CA ARG A 217 11.43 -3.52 20.22
C ARG A 217 10.32 -3.64 19.18
N ASP A 218 10.46 -4.57 18.25
CA ASP A 218 9.60 -4.71 17.09
C ASP A 218 8.67 -5.92 17.27
N ARG A 219 7.59 -5.95 16.49
CA ARG A 219 6.56 -7.00 16.56
C ARG A 219 6.21 -7.50 15.18
N ILE A 220 5.89 -8.78 15.09
CA ILE A 220 5.37 -9.41 13.88
C ILE A 220 3.92 -9.82 14.12
N ILE A 221 3.05 -9.48 13.18
CA ILE A 221 1.67 -9.96 13.09
C ILE A 221 1.52 -10.67 11.76
N LEU A 222 1.31 -11.99 11.78
CA LEU A 222 0.86 -12.72 10.61
C LEU A 222 -0.66 -12.53 10.50
N LEU A 223 -1.08 -11.80 9.47
CA LEU A 223 -2.47 -11.42 9.25
C LEU A 223 -3.07 -12.24 8.10
N TYR A 224 -3.90 -13.22 8.44
CA TYR A 224 -4.67 -13.98 7.46
C TYR A 224 -5.86 -13.15 6.96
N ASN A 225 -5.59 -12.31 5.97
CA ASN A 225 -6.59 -11.47 5.32
C ASN A 225 -7.49 -12.27 4.37
N LYS A 226 -8.69 -11.75 4.11
CA LYS A 226 -9.74 -12.36 3.26
C LYS A 226 -10.21 -13.71 3.77
N ILE A 227 -10.26 -13.88 5.10
CA ILE A 227 -10.71 -15.13 5.72
C ILE A 227 -12.14 -15.52 5.33
N ASP A 228 -12.95 -14.54 4.90
CA ASP A 228 -14.30 -14.71 4.35
C ASP A 228 -14.36 -15.48 3.02
N LYS A 229 -13.22 -15.63 2.33
CA LYS A 229 -13.09 -16.50 1.14
C LYS A 229 -12.89 -17.96 1.48
N THR A 230 -12.80 -18.29 2.77
CA THR A 230 -12.62 -19.66 3.27
C THR A 230 -13.84 -20.10 4.06
N MET A 231 -13.96 -21.40 4.33
CA MET A 231 -14.98 -21.94 5.23
C MET A 231 -14.69 -21.64 6.72
N LEU A 232 -13.57 -20.97 7.04
CA LEU A 232 -13.07 -20.78 8.41
C LEU A 232 -13.54 -19.45 9.02
N GLY A 233 -14.02 -18.52 8.21
CA GLY A 233 -14.53 -17.23 8.66
C GLY A 233 -15.55 -16.64 7.70
N ASN A 234 -16.18 -15.55 8.13
CA ASN A 234 -17.15 -14.78 7.34
C ASN A 234 -17.11 -13.31 7.77
N ILE A 235 -17.98 -12.47 7.22
CA ILE A 235 -18.01 -11.04 7.57
C ILE A 235 -18.22 -10.75 9.07
N HIS A 236 -18.72 -11.70 9.85
CA HIS A 236 -18.99 -11.53 11.29
C HIS A 236 -17.86 -12.02 12.19
N GLY A 237 -16.87 -12.77 11.68
CA GLY A 237 -15.77 -13.30 12.48
C GLY A 237 -15.22 -14.63 11.97
N CYS A 238 -14.14 -15.09 12.63
CA CYS A 238 -13.56 -16.41 12.42
C CYS A 238 -13.88 -17.31 13.63
N THR A 239 -14.72 -18.32 13.43
CA THR A 239 -15.13 -19.25 14.50
C THR A 239 -14.11 -20.37 14.72
N ASN A 240 -13.28 -20.69 13.72
CA ASN A 240 -12.24 -21.72 13.80
C ASN A 240 -10.83 -21.14 13.62
N LEU A 241 -10.38 -20.34 14.60
CA LEU A 241 -9.05 -19.71 14.55
C LEU A 241 -7.90 -20.72 14.46
N LYS A 242 -8.04 -21.88 15.12
CA LYS A 242 -7.04 -22.96 15.04
C LYS A 242 -6.94 -23.53 13.63
N GLY A 243 -8.09 -23.74 12.96
CA GLY A 243 -8.15 -24.15 11.56
C GLY A 243 -7.56 -23.10 10.62
N ALA A 244 -7.91 -21.83 10.80
CA ALA A 244 -7.34 -20.71 10.02
C ALA A 244 -5.82 -20.65 10.15
N ARG A 245 -5.29 -20.84 11.36
CA ARG A 245 -3.85 -20.90 11.59
C ARG A 245 -3.20 -22.08 10.87
N LYS A 246 -3.77 -23.29 10.98
CA LYS A 246 -3.24 -24.48 10.31
C LYS A 246 -3.25 -24.32 8.79
N ASP A 247 -4.31 -23.73 8.22
CA ASP A 247 -4.40 -23.46 6.78
C ASP A 247 -3.34 -22.45 6.33
N ALA A 248 -3.13 -21.38 7.10
CA ALA A 248 -2.04 -20.43 6.82
C ALA A 248 -0.65 -21.08 6.94
N GLU A 249 -0.42 -21.93 7.96
CA GLU A 249 0.83 -22.65 8.18
C GLU A 249 1.12 -23.66 7.06
N LEU A 250 0.09 -24.36 6.57
CA LEU A 250 0.21 -25.27 5.42
C LEU A 250 0.67 -24.53 4.16
N ASN A 251 0.17 -23.31 3.94
CA ASN A 251 0.49 -22.54 2.74
C ASN A 251 1.80 -21.74 2.87
N TYR A 252 2.15 -21.28 4.07
CA TYR A 252 3.36 -20.50 4.36
C TYR A 252 4.29 -21.16 5.39
N PRO A 253 4.70 -22.43 5.21
CA PRO A 253 5.40 -23.18 6.25
C PRO A 253 6.72 -22.54 6.67
N GLN A 254 7.42 -21.87 5.74
CA GLN A 254 8.68 -21.18 6.03
C GLN A 254 8.47 -19.97 6.96
N LEU A 255 7.39 -19.19 6.81
CA LEU A 255 7.11 -18.08 7.73
C LEU A 255 6.90 -18.60 9.16
N PHE A 256 6.07 -19.64 9.31
CA PHE A 256 5.77 -20.23 10.61
C PHE A 256 6.97 -20.97 11.22
N GLY A 257 7.80 -21.60 10.39
CA GLY A 257 9.01 -22.30 10.85
C GLY A 257 10.13 -21.35 11.28
N SER A 258 10.42 -20.32 10.47
CA SER A 258 11.54 -19.39 10.69
C SER A 258 11.32 -18.42 11.84
N MET A 259 10.07 -18.17 12.23
CA MET A 259 9.72 -17.22 13.30
C MET A 259 9.43 -17.90 14.64
N LYS A 260 10.03 -19.07 14.88
CA LYS A 260 9.98 -19.77 16.17
C LYS A 260 11.23 -19.43 16.98
N VAL A 261 11.05 -19.12 18.26
CA VAL A 261 12.14 -18.81 19.19
C VAL A 261 12.11 -19.81 20.34
N THR A 262 13.29 -20.25 20.76
CA THR A 262 13.44 -21.16 21.90
C THR A 262 13.72 -20.38 23.17
N GLY A 263 12.91 -20.58 24.20
CA GLY A 263 13.07 -20.02 25.54
C GLY A 263 13.39 -21.08 26.60
N LEU A 264 13.61 -20.61 27.84
CA LEU A 264 13.73 -21.43 29.05
C LEU A 264 14.72 -22.59 28.90
N GLY A 265 16.00 -22.27 28.66
CA GLY A 265 17.10 -23.25 28.61
C GLY A 265 17.08 -24.19 27.40
N GLY A 266 16.26 -23.92 26.38
CA GLY A 266 16.18 -24.75 25.18
C GLY A 266 14.92 -25.63 25.10
N PHE A 267 14.08 -25.62 26.13
CA PHE A 267 13.00 -26.62 26.28
C PHE A 267 11.61 -26.14 25.82
N LEU A 268 11.43 -24.84 25.57
CA LEU A 268 10.13 -24.31 25.15
C LEU A 268 10.27 -23.48 23.88
N THR A 269 9.57 -23.87 22.81
CA THR A 269 9.49 -23.08 21.59
C THR A 269 8.20 -22.27 21.56
N TYR A 270 8.30 -20.98 21.29
CA TYR A 270 7.16 -20.10 21.11
C TYR A 270 7.26 -19.35 19.77
N ASP A 271 6.12 -18.90 19.26
CA ASP A 271 6.08 -18.05 18.08
C ASP A 271 6.55 -16.64 18.43
N ASN A 272 7.44 -16.08 17.61
CA ASN A 272 7.83 -14.68 17.65
C ASN A 272 6.88 -13.77 16.86
N PHE A 273 5.64 -14.22 16.67
CA PHE A 273 4.60 -13.48 15.97
C PHE A 273 3.24 -13.69 16.63
N ALA A 274 2.36 -12.71 16.48
CA ALA A 274 0.93 -12.89 16.73
C ALA A 274 0.24 -13.35 15.45
N PHE A 275 -0.67 -14.31 15.55
CA PHE A 275 -1.53 -14.72 14.43
C PHE A 275 -2.91 -14.08 14.57
N LYS A 276 -3.37 -13.39 13.53
CA LYS A 276 -4.70 -12.75 13.48
C LYS A 276 -5.36 -13.06 12.14
N THR A 277 -6.69 -13.09 12.12
CA THR A 277 -7.49 -13.16 10.89
C THR A 277 -8.08 -11.81 10.60
N PHE A 278 -8.33 -11.51 9.32
CA PHE A 278 -8.97 -10.26 8.92
C PHE A 278 -9.96 -10.46 7.78
N CYS A 279 -11.08 -9.76 7.86
CA CYS A 279 -11.99 -9.53 6.76
C CYS A 279 -12.29 -8.04 6.75
N THR A 280 -12.13 -7.40 5.60
CA THR A 280 -12.51 -6.00 5.43
C THR A 280 -14.03 -5.92 5.33
N GLY A 281 -14.64 -6.78 4.53
CA GLY A 281 -16.08 -6.77 4.30
C GLY A 281 -16.45 -7.59 3.07
N LYS A 282 -17.70 -7.48 2.65
CA LYS A 282 -18.21 -8.12 1.44
C LYS A 282 -18.25 -7.10 0.30
N TYR A 283 -17.74 -7.51 -0.85
CA TYR A 283 -17.74 -6.74 -2.08
C TYR A 283 -18.82 -7.30 -3.00
N SER A 284 -19.63 -6.42 -3.58
CA SER A 284 -20.56 -6.77 -4.65
C SER A 284 -20.08 -6.11 -5.94
N GLU A 285 -20.24 -6.77 -7.08
CA GLU A 285 -20.03 -6.12 -8.36
C GLU A 285 -21.27 -5.31 -8.71
N ASP A 286 -21.06 -4.07 -9.13
CA ASP A 286 -22.10 -3.17 -9.59
C ASP A 286 -21.62 -2.49 -10.88
N VAL A 287 -22.54 -2.14 -11.76
CA VAL A 287 -22.23 -1.43 -13.00
C VAL A 287 -23.18 -0.25 -13.07
N ASP A 288 -22.61 0.96 -13.12
CA ASP A 288 -23.43 2.16 -13.23
C ASP A 288 -24.09 2.30 -14.61
N ASP A 289 -25.01 3.26 -14.73
CA ASP A 289 -25.73 3.55 -15.98
C ASP A 289 -24.82 3.96 -17.14
N PHE A 290 -23.55 4.28 -16.87
CA PHE A 290 -22.52 4.64 -17.85
C PHE A 290 -21.59 3.46 -18.21
N GLY A 291 -21.83 2.28 -17.66
CA GLY A 291 -21.02 1.08 -17.90
C GLY A 291 -19.74 0.99 -17.06
N ASN A 292 -19.54 1.88 -16.08
CA ASN A 292 -18.39 1.79 -15.19
C ASN A 292 -18.64 0.73 -14.12
N LYS A 293 -17.69 -0.19 -13.96
CA LYS A 293 -17.72 -1.20 -12.90
C LYS A 293 -17.38 -0.55 -11.56
N ASN A 294 -18.30 -0.62 -10.62
CA ASN A 294 -18.12 -0.25 -9.23
C ASN A 294 -18.07 -1.51 -8.36
N GLN A 295 -17.34 -1.44 -7.24
CA GLN A 295 -17.36 -2.48 -6.21
C GLN A 295 -17.81 -1.87 -4.88
N PRO A 296 -19.14 -1.68 -4.67
CA PRO A 296 -19.66 -1.31 -3.38
C PRO A 296 -19.23 -2.32 -2.32
N TYR A 297 -18.93 -1.78 -1.14
CA TYR A 297 -18.31 -2.53 -0.06
C TYR A 297 -19.12 -2.40 1.24
N HIS A 298 -19.55 -3.54 1.76
CA HIS A 298 -20.22 -3.65 3.05
C HIS A 298 -19.21 -4.05 4.12
N VAL A 299 -18.98 -3.17 5.09
CA VAL A 299 -17.99 -3.39 6.17
C VAL A 299 -18.27 -4.68 6.95
N SER A 300 -17.21 -5.40 7.28
CA SER A 300 -17.26 -6.53 8.21
C SER A 300 -17.55 -6.08 9.63
N SER A 301 -17.84 -7.03 10.52
CA SER A 301 -17.95 -6.83 11.96
C SER A 301 -16.66 -6.25 12.56
N ASP A 302 -16.81 -5.41 13.59
CA ASP A 302 -15.72 -4.76 14.31
C ASP A 302 -14.75 -5.73 15.00
N VAL A 303 -15.09 -7.02 15.10
CA VAL A 303 -14.19 -8.04 15.66
C VAL A 303 -12.82 -8.04 14.99
N TYR A 304 -12.75 -7.83 13.66
CA TYR A 304 -11.51 -7.85 12.91
C TYR A 304 -10.59 -6.65 13.21
N PRO A 305 -11.01 -5.38 12.98
CA PRO A 305 -10.18 -4.23 13.29
C PRO A 305 -9.90 -4.09 14.79
N ARG A 306 -10.82 -4.52 15.68
CA ARG A 306 -10.59 -4.54 17.13
C ARG A 306 -9.44 -5.45 17.51
N GLU A 307 -9.44 -6.69 17.02
CA GLU A 307 -8.38 -7.67 17.36
C GLU A 307 -7.03 -7.29 16.76
N LEU A 308 -7.01 -6.70 15.56
CA LEU A 308 -5.79 -6.16 14.98
C LEU A 308 -5.27 -4.96 15.80
N TRP A 309 -6.14 -4.01 16.14
CA TRP A 309 -5.76 -2.82 16.91
C TRP A 309 -5.27 -3.16 18.32
N LYS A 310 -5.90 -4.14 18.98
CA LYS A 310 -5.45 -4.66 20.27
C LYS A 310 -4.02 -5.19 20.20
N GLU A 311 -3.66 -5.87 19.12
CA GLU A 311 -2.29 -6.36 18.93
C GLU A 311 -1.32 -5.23 18.55
N ILE A 312 -1.76 -4.23 17.77
CA ILE A 312 -0.93 -3.05 17.45
C ILE A 312 -0.58 -2.26 18.71
N THR A 313 -1.54 -2.09 19.63
CA THR A 313 -1.41 -1.25 20.83
C THR A 313 -0.97 -2.02 22.09
N ARG A 314 -0.78 -3.34 22.00
CA ARG A 314 -0.26 -4.13 23.12
C ARG A 314 1.11 -3.58 23.53
N LYS A 315 1.29 -3.31 24.83
CA LYS A 315 2.56 -2.79 25.38
C LYS A 315 3.72 -3.72 25.00
N PHE A 316 4.85 -3.11 24.61
CA PHE A 316 6.12 -3.79 24.35
C PHE A 316 6.78 -4.21 25.66
#